data_AF-A0AAV0D2H7-F1
#
_entry.id   AF-A0AAV0D2H7-F1
#
_cell.length_a   1.000
_cell.length_b   1.000
_cell.length_c   1.000
_cell.angle_alpha   90.00
_cell.angle_beta   90.00
_cell.angle_gamma   90.00
#
_symmetry.space_group_name_H-M   'P 1'
#
loop_
_entity.id
_entity.type
_entity.pdbx_description
1 polymer ?
#
loop_
_entity_poly.entity_id
_entity_poly.type
_entity_poly.pdbx_seq_one_letter_code
_entity_poly.pdbx_strand_id
1 'polypeptide(L)'
;MRGIESRPLVKEICSTCGNHDVKESNWLMFPGTDVFASIPFHAVHTILEQDQNKLDYEAKKLQSYVKEKSFSLSEKGVLADKISPGVLRSLVTLSDDPKKAAPTE
;
A
#
# COMPACT_ATOMS: atom_id res chain seq x y z
N MET A 1 17.17 -9.79 -44.15
CA MET A 1 16.31 -9.91 -42.95
C MET A 1 16.52 -8.66 -42.13
N ARG A 2 15.49 -7.81 -41.98
CA ARG A 2 15.58 -6.58 -41.18
C ARG A 2 15.59 -6.98 -39.70
N GLY A 3 16.68 -6.65 -39.01
CA GLY A 3 16.79 -6.83 -37.57
C GLY A 3 15.67 -6.08 -36.88
N ILE A 4 14.75 -6.81 -36.27
CA ILE A 4 13.82 -6.24 -35.30
C ILE A 4 14.68 -5.95 -34.09
N GLU A 5 15.18 -4.72 -33.99
CA GLU A 5 15.77 -4.23 -32.74
C GLU A 5 14.65 -4.26 -31.69
N SER A 6 14.61 -5.36 -30.94
CA SER A 6 13.78 -5.52 -29.76
C SER A 6 14.22 -4.45 -28.77
N ARG A 7 13.48 -3.34 -28.71
CA ARG A 7 13.62 -2.37 -27.63
C ARG A 7 13.55 -3.14 -26.31
N PRO A 8 14.57 -3.07 -25.44
CA PRO A 8 14.52 -3.77 -24.17
C PRO A 8 13.31 -3.24 -23.41
N LEU A 9 12.36 -4.13 -23.11
CA LEU A 9 11.12 -3.81 -22.39
C LEU A 9 11.39 -3.42 -20.93
N VAL A 10 12.64 -3.52 -20.48
CA VAL A 10 13.11 -3.28 -19.13
C VAL A 10 14.39 -2.46 -19.19
N LYS A 11 14.47 -1.36 -18.45
CA LYS A 11 15.73 -0.65 -18.22
C LYS A 11 16.64 -1.53 -17.37
N GLU A 12 17.85 -1.82 -17.84
CA GLU A 12 18.83 -2.65 -17.10
C GLU A 12 19.23 -2.07 -15.73
N ILE A 13 18.99 -0.77 -15.51
CA ILE A 13 19.24 -0.09 -14.24
C ILE A 13 17.94 0.53 -13.73
N CYS A 14 17.47 0.04 -12.58
CA CYS A 14 16.33 0.59 -11.85
C CYS A 14 16.81 1.59 -10.79
N SER A 15 16.10 2.68 -10.58
CA SER A 15 16.39 3.66 -9.52
C SER A 15 16.24 3.08 -8.11
N THR A 16 15.36 2.08 -7.92
CA THR A 16 15.15 1.41 -6.62
C THR A 16 16.00 0.15 -6.49
N CYS A 17 16.06 -0.69 -7.53
CA CYS A 17 16.75 -1.99 -7.46
C CYS A 17 18.26 -1.92 -7.80
N GLY A 18 18.73 -0.83 -8.43
CA GLY A 18 20.09 -0.76 -8.96
C GLY A 18 20.33 -1.76 -10.11
N ASN A 19 21.53 -2.33 -10.15
CA ASN A 19 21.92 -3.36 -11.11
C ASN A 19 21.36 -4.72 -10.64
N HIS A 20 20.43 -5.28 -11.41
CA HIS A 20 19.72 -6.51 -11.06
C HIS A 20 19.99 -7.59 -12.11
N ASP A 21 19.98 -8.87 -11.70
CA ASP A 21 20.10 -9.97 -12.64
C ASP A 21 18.76 -10.17 -13.38
N VAL A 22 18.78 -9.95 -14.68
CA VAL A 22 17.60 -10.12 -15.56
C VAL A 22 17.12 -11.58 -15.60
N LYS A 23 17.98 -12.55 -15.22
CA LYS A 23 17.65 -13.97 -15.16
C LYS A 23 16.99 -14.40 -13.85
N GLU A 24 17.03 -13.55 -12.83
CA GLU A 24 16.37 -13.87 -11.56
C GLU A 24 14.85 -13.81 -11.75
N SER A 25 14.19 -14.94 -11.48
CA SER A 25 12.74 -15.06 -11.57
C SER A 25 12.15 -15.25 -10.19
N ASN A 26 10.98 -14.65 -9.96
CA ASN A 26 10.22 -14.77 -8.74
C ASN A 26 8.79 -15.19 -9.05
N TRP A 27 8.18 -15.91 -8.11
CA TRP A 27 6.78 -16.30 -8.21
C TRP A 27 5.90 -15.20 -7.64
N LEU A 28 4.99 -14.68 -8.45
CA LEU A 28 3.98 -13.72 -8.03
C LEU A 28 2.59 -14.32 -8.24
N MET A 29 1.74 -14.15 -7.22
CA MET A 29 0.30 -14.36 -7.35
C MET A 29 -0.35 -13.05 -7.78
N PHE A 30 -1.10 -13.05 -8.88
CA PHE A 30 -1.73 -11.82 -9.35
C PHE A 30 -2.93 -11.44 -8.46
N PRO A 31 -3.00 -10.17 -7.98
CA PRO A 31 -4.10 -9.72 -7.14
C PRO A 31 -5.47 -9.98 -7.78
N GLY A 32 -6.41 -10.53 -7.00
CA GLY A 32 -7.77 -10.83 -7.47
C GLY A 32 -7.90 -12.09 -8.34
N THR A 33 -6.86 -12.93 -8.39
CA THR A 33 -6.86 -14.21 -9.12
C THR A 33 -6.19 -15.30 -8.29
N ASP A 34 -6.41 -16.57 -8.66
CA ASP A 34 -5.71 -17.72 -8.09
C ASP A 34 -4.52 -18.16 -8.99
N VAL A 35 -3.96 -17.23 -9.77
CA VAL A 35 -2.92 -17.54 -10.76
C VAL A 35 -1.54 -17.13 -10.24
N PHE A 36 -0.62 -18.08 -10.27
CA PHE A 36 0.80 -17.87 -10.00
C PHE A 36 1.58 -17.89 -11.30
N ALA A 37 2.48 -16.92 -11.48
CA ALA A 37 3.42 -16.90 -12.60
C ALA A 37 4.84 -16.66 -12.12
N SER A 38 5.78 -17.34 -12.75
CA SER A 38 7.20 -17.02 -12.65
C SER A 38 7.49 -15.87 -13.62
N ILE A 39 7.83 -14.71 -13.06
CA ILE A 39 8.17 -13.52 -13.82
C ILE A 39 9.52 -12.95 -13.33
N PRO A 40 10.21 -12.13 -14.13
CA PRO A 40 11.49 -11.55 -13.71
C PRO A 40 11.34 -10.74 -12.42
N PHE A 41 12.36 -10.77 -11.56
CA PHE A 41 12.38 -10.05 -10.28
C PHE A 41 11.98 -8.58 -10.42
N HIS A 42 12.57 -7.88 -11.40
CA HIS A 42 12.29 -6.47 -11.58
C HIS A 42 10.82 -6.20 -11.94
N ALA A 43 10.18 -7.10 -12.68
CA ALA A 43 8.75 -7.00 -12.97
C ALA A 43 7.91 -7.17 -11.69
N VAL A 44 8.24 -8.16 -10.84
CA VAL A 44 7.59 -8.35 -9.53
C VAL A 44 7.72 -7.08 -8.70
N HIS A 45 8.94 -6.58 -8.53
CA HIS A 45 9.21 -5.41 -7.71
C HIS A 45 8.44 -4.17 -8.21
N THR A 46 8.44 -3.88 -9.51
CA THR A 46 7.69 -2.74 -10.06
C THR A 46 6.18 -2.87 -9.85
N ILE A 47 5.62 -4.08 -9.97
CA ILE A 47 4.21 -4.33 -9.67
C ILE A 47 3.94 -4.02 -8.18
N LEU A 48 4.77 -4.55 -7.28
CA LEU A 48 4.62 -4.34 -5.84
C LEU A 48 4.77 -2.86 -5.44
N GLU A 49 5.69 -2.11 -6.04
CA GLU A 49 5.82 -0.67 -5.80
C GLU A 49 4.58 0.10 -6.25
N GLN A 50 4.01 -0.23 -7.41
CA GLN A 50 2.79 0.41 -7.90
C GLN A 50 1.60 0.09 -6.99
N ASP A 51 1.48 -1.16 -6.57
CA ASP A 51 0.43 -1.61 -5.66
C ASP A 51 0.56 -0.92 -4.30
N GLN A 52 1.77 -0.78 -3.75
CA GLN A 52 2.00 -0.06 -2.50
C GLN A 52 1.56 1.41 -2.62
N ASN A 53 1.94 2.09 -3.70
CA ASN A 53 1.53 3.49 -3.93
C ASN A 53 0.00 3.64 -4.02
N LYS A 54 -0.67 2.67 -4.66
CA LYS A 54 -2.13 2.65 -4.76
C LYS A 54 -2.77 2.42 -3.40
N LEU A 55 -2.28 1.45 -2.63
CA LEU A 55 -2.77 1.16 -1.27
C LEU A 55 -2.59 2.37 -0.35
N ASP A 56 -1.46 3.05 -0.41
CA ASP A 56 -1.20 4.27 0.37
C ASP A 56 -2.19 5.39 0.03
N TYR A 57 -2.51 5.56 -1.26
CA TYR A 57 -3.51 6.52 -1.71
C TYR A 57 -4.91 6.16 -1.20
N GLU A 58 -5.31 4.89 -1.33
CA GLU A 58 -6.61 4.40 -0.87
C GLU A 58 -6.76 4.51 0.65
N ALA A 59 -5.70 4.23 1.42
CA ALA A 59 -5.66 4.40 2.87
C ALA A 59 -5.85 5.86 3.28
N LYS A 60 -5.14 6.80 2.63
CA LYS A 60 -5.30 8.24 2.87
C LYS A 60 -6.71 8.73 2.51
N LYS A 61 -7.27 8.22 1.41
CA LYS A 61 -8.64 8.53 0.98
C LYS A 61 -9.65 8.04 2.01
N LEU A 62 -9.52 6.80 2.48
CA LEU A 62 -10.35 6.25 3.55
C LEU A 62 -10.23 7.08 4.83
N GLN A 63 -9.01 7.44 5.22
CA GLN A 63 -8.78 8.29 6.39
C GLN A 63 -9.48 9.65 6.27
N SER A 64 -9.47 10.26 5.09
CA SER A 64 -10.21 11.50 4.82
C SER A 64 -11.72 11.32 5.04
N TYR A 65 -12.31 10.24 4.52
CA TYR A 65 -13.73 9.97 4.71
C TYR A 65 -14.07 9.77 6.18
N VAL A 66 -13.25 9.01 6.93
CA VAL A 66 -13.51 8.78 8.35
C VAL A 66 -13.38 10.06 9.16
N LYS A 67 -12.42 10.94 8.83
CA LYS A 67 -12.31 12.28 9.43
C LYS A 67 -13.57 13.11 9.21
N GLU A 68 -14.07 13.16 7.98
CA GLU A 68 -15.28 13.89 7.63
C GLU A 68 -16.50 13.36 8.39
N LYS A 69 -16.70 12.03 8.43
CA LYS A 69 -17.82 11.41 9.16
C LYS A 69 -17.70 11.60 10.67
N SER A 70 -16.49 11.50 11.21
CA SER A 70 -16.22 11.75 12.63
C SER A 70 -16.50 13.20 13.00
N PHE A 71 -16.15 14.15 12.13
CA PHE A 71 -16.49 15.56 12.30
C PHE A 71 -18.01 15.78 12.32
N SER A 72 -18.74 15.24 11.32
CA SER A 72 -20.21 15.34 11.28
C SER A 72 -20.90 14.73 12.51
N LEU A 73 -20.32 13.66 13.06
CA LEU A 73 -20.79 13.05 14.31
C LEU A 73 -20.56 13.98 15.51
N SER A 74 -19.42 14.67 15.57
CA SER A 74 -19.14 15.63 16.65
C SER A 74 -20.13 16.79 16.68
N GLU A 75 -20.70 17.16 15.53
CA GLU A 75 -21.75 18.18 15.43
C GLU A 75 -23.13 17.73 15.94
N LYS A 76 -23.30 16.43 16.29
CA LYS A 76 -24.58 15.90 16.81
C LYS A 76 -24.82 16.19 18.30
N GLY A 77 -23.99 17.00 18.94
CA GLY A 77 -24.18 17.46 20.32
C GLY A 77 -24.22 16.30 21.32
N VAL A 78 -25.26 16.23 22.15
CA VAL A 78 -25.43 15.20 23.22
C VAL A 78 -25.33 13.75 22.69
N LEU A 79 -25.60 13.52 21.41
CA LEU A 79 -25.44 12.20 20.80
C LEU A 79 -23.97 11.83 20.55
N ALA A 80 -23.10 12.81 20.33
CA ALA A 80 -21.66 12.61 20.17
C ALA A 80 -21.01 12.15 21.49
N ASP A 81 -21.53 12.63 22.63
CA ASP A 81 -21.04 12.29 23.97
C ASP A 81 -21.18 10.80 24.33
N LYS A 82 -22.01 10.05 23.59
CA LYS A 82 -22.15 8.59 23.76
C LYS A 82 -20.95 7.80 23.23
N ILE A 83 -20.10 8.41 22.41
CA ILE A 83 -18.97 7.74 21.78
C ILE A 83 -17.70 8.18 22.50
N SER A 84 -16.94 7.20 23.01
CA SER A 84 -15.74 7.53 23.77
C SER A 84 -14.71 8.24 22.88
N PRO A 85 -14.01 9.28 23.39
CA PRO A 85 -12.96 9.96 22.62
C PRO A 85 -11.84 9.03 22.16
N GLY A 86 -11.62 7.91 22.87
CA GLY A 86 -10.67 6.87 22.47
C GLY A 86 -11.09 6.17 21.17
N VAL A 87 -12.37 5.82 21.05
CA VAL A 87 -12.95 5.20 19.85
C VAL A 87 -12.91 6.17 18.67
N LEU A 88 -13.29 7.43 18.86
CA LEU A 88 -13.19 8.46 17.81
C LEU A 88 -11.76 8.64 17.29
N ARG A 89 -10.76 8.66 18.20
CA ARG A 89 -9.36 8.77 17.81
C ARG A 89 -8.90 7.58 16.98
N SER A 90 -9.22 6.35 17.40
CA SER A 90 -8.85 5.13 16.67
C SER A 90 -9.49 5.09 15.27
N LEU A 91 -10.76 5.48 15.16
CA LEU A 91 -11.45 5.60 13.86
C LEU A 91 -10.72 6.59 12.94
N VAL A 92 -10.36 7.77 13.44
CA VAL A 92 -9.71 8.82 12.65
C VAL A 92 -8.26 8.48 12.27
N THR A 93 -7.54 7.77 13.13
CA THR A 93 -6.15 7.38 12.85
C THR A 93 -6.06 6.13 11.97
N LEU A 94 -7.12 5.33 11.87
CA LEU A 94 -7.11 4.02 11.20
C LEU A 94 -5.92 3.18 11.66
N SER A 95 -5.69 3.16 12.97
CA SER A 95 -4.58 2.42 13.59
C SER A 95 -5.16 1.43 14.59
N ASP A 96 -4.88 0.15 14.36
CA ASP A 96 -5.31 -0.95 15.22
C ASP A 96 -4.33 -1.20 16.38
N ASP A 97 -3.17 -0.54 16.40
CA ASP A 97 -2.13 -0.83 17.39
C ASP A 97 -2.54 -0.40 18.82
N PRO A 98 -2.55 -1.33 19.80
CA PRO A 98 -2.28 -0.92 21.17
C PRO A 98 -0.85 -0.38 21.17
N LYS A 99 -0.63 0.84 21.68
CA LYS A 99 0.70 1.39 21.94
C LYS A 99 1.57 0.27 22.55
N LYS A 100 2.53 -0.27 21.79
CA LYS A 100 3.55 -1.13 22.38
C LYS A 100 4.23 -0.30 23.46
N ALA A 101 4.17 -0.78 24.70
CA ALA A 101 4.92 -0.20 25.80
C ALA A 101 6.37 -0.05 25.34
N ALA A 102 6.96 1.12 25.59
CA ALA A 102 8.36 1.37 25.33
C ALA A 102 9.21 0.25 25.97
N PRO A 103 10.34 -0.16 25.37
CA PRO A 103 11.26 -1.04 26.08
C PRO A 103 11.70 -0.31 27.34
N THR A 104 11.38 -0.90 28.50
CA THR A 104 12.06 -0.59 29.75
C THR A 104 13.48 -1.13 29.62
N GLU A 105 14.43 -0.24 29.35
CA GLU A 105 15.83 -0.47 29.77
C GLU A 105 15.95 -0.38 31.29
#